data_AF-A0A0K2J963-F1
#
_entry.id   AF-A0A0K2J963-F1
#
_cell.length_a   1.000
_cell.length_b   1.000
_cell.length_c   1.000
_cell.angle_alpha   90.00
_cell.angle_beta   90.00
_cell.angle_gamma   90.00
#
_symmetry.space_group_name_H-M   'P 1'
#
loop_
_entity.id
_entity.type
_entity.pdbx_description
1 polymer ?
#
loop_
_entity_poly.entity_id
_entity_poly.type
_entity_poly.pdbx_seq_one_letter_code
_entity_poly.pdbx_strand_id
1 'polypeptide(L)'
;MKLWLFLVEGNSDKIYVDKIIKYYVKSEKLKKEIKLEWIILDGKYNYDKKEKQIKQKINKFKNQNKNSDYEIIYVIDLDKFKREEKDRIF
;
A
#
# COMPACT_ATOMS: atom_id res chain seq x y z
N MET A 1 -12.66 -5.23 -13.07
CA MET A 1 -11.27 -4.78 -12.91
C MET A 1 -11.01 -4.69 -11.42
N LYS A 2 -10.09 -5.51 -10.90
CA LYS A 2 -9.68 -5.50 -9.49
C LYS A 2 -8.82 -4.27 -9.22
N LEU A 3 -8.92 -3.67 -8.05
CA LEU A 3 -8.13 -2.51 -7.65
C LEU A 3 -7.25 -2.83 -6.46
N TRP A 4 -5.96 -2.52 -6.55
CA TRP A 4 -5.03 -2.68 -5.44
C TRP A 4 -4.45 -1.33 -5.05
N LEU A 5 -4.69 -0.93 -3.80
CA LEU A 5 -4.09 0.25 -3.20
C LEU A 5 -2.92 -0.18 -2.31
N PHE A 6 -1.71 0.15 -2.73
CA PHE A 6 -0.50 -0.11 -1.96
C PHE A 6 -0.13 1.09 -1.10
N LEU A 7 0.09 0.85 0.19
CA LEU A 7 0.72 1.79 1.10
C LEU A 7 2.15 1.34 1.31
N VAL A 8 3.10 2.18 0.90
CA VAL A 8 4.53 1.86 0.88
C VAL A 8 5.31 2.90 1.67
N GLU A 9 6.36 2.48 2.37
CA GLU A 9 7.16 3.39 3.18
C GLU A 9 7.88 4.44 2.32
N GLY A 10 8.52 4.00 1.24
CA GLY A 10 9.30 4.86 0.34
C GLY A 10 9.16 4.50 -1.13
N ASN A 11 9.86 5.28 -1.96
CA ASN A 11 9.89 5.05 -3.41
C ASN A 11 10.62 3.75 -3.78
N SER A 12 11.60 3.32 -2.98
CA SER A 12 12.29 2.04 -3.15
C SER A 12 11.31 0.88 -3.15
N ASP A 13 10.39 0.87 -2.19
CA ASP A 13 9.45 -0.23 -1.99
C ASP A 13 8.44 -0.28 -3.12
N LYS A 14 7.96 0.89 -3.56
CA LYS A 14 7.14 0.99 -4.78
C LYS A 14 7.83 0.35 -5.97
N ILE A 15 9.10 0.72 -6.23
CA ILE A 15 9.87 0.19 -7.37
C ILE A 15 10.04 -1.33 -7.24
N TYR A 16 10.32 -1.81 -6.04
CA TYR A 16 10.52 -3.24 -5.79
C TYR A 16 9.24 -4.05 -6.00
N VAL A 17 8.13 -3.62 -5.38
CA VAL A 17 6.81 -4.27 -5.52
C VAL A 17 6.31 -4.20 -6.95
N ASP A 18 6.46 -3.06 -7.64
CA ASP A 18 6.09 -2.92 -9.05
C ASP A 18 6.85 -3.90 -9.95
N LYS A 19 8.15 -4.13 -9.69
CA LYS A 19 8.94 -5.16 -10.39
C LYS A 19 8.40 -6.57 -10.13
N ILE A 20 8.09 -6.91 -8.88
CA ILE A 20 7.51 -8.22 -8.53
C ILE A 20 6.19 -8.43 -9.26
N ILE A 21 5.29 -7.45 -9.22
CA ILE A 21 3.99 -7.54 -9.88
C ILE A 21 4.17 -7.74 -11.39
N LYS A 22 5.05 -6.98 -12.04
CA LYS A 22 5.34 -7.13 -13.48
C LYS A 22 5.97 -8.47 -13.82
N TYR A 23 6.74 -9.07 -12.91
CA TYR A 23 7.36 -10.37 -13.12
C TYR A 23 6.34 -11.51 -13.04
N TYR A 24 5.46 -11.49 -12.02
CA TYR A 24 4.52 -12.59 -11.78
C TYR A 24 3.18 -12.45 -12.50
N VAL A 25 2.75 -11.22 -12.80
CA VAL A 25 1.47 -10.97 -13.48
C VAL A 25 1.74 -10.65 -14.94
N LYS A 26 1.16 -11.45 -15.84
CA LYS A 26 1.25 -11.20 -17.29
C LYS A 26 0.79 -9.77 -17.62
N SER A 27 1.55 -9.07 -18.44
CA SER A 27 1.32 -7.65 -18.79
C SER A 27 -0.09 -7.38 -19.35
N GLU A 28 -0.65 -8.33 -20.09
CA GLU A 28 -2.00 -8.25 -20.65
C GLU A 28 -3.09 -8.29 -19.57
N LYS A 29 -2.93 -9.15 -18.55
CA LYS A 29 -3.81 -9.19 -17.38
C LYS A 29 -3.69 -7.92 -16.56
N LEU A 30 -2.47 -7.46 -16.30
CA LEU A 30 -2.22 -6.18 -15.62
C LEU A 30 -2.96 -5.02 -16.28
N LYS A 31 -2.97 -4.93 -17.61
CA LYS A 31 -3.61 -3.81 -18.32
C LYS A 31 -5.15 -3.89 -18.35
N LYS A 32 -5.73 -5.09 -18.31
CA LYS A 32 -7.17 -5.30 -18.51
C LYS A 32 -7.93 -5.61 -17.22
N GLU A 33 -7.26 -6.24 -16.27
CA GLU A 33 -7.91 -6.86 -15.11
C GLU A 33 -7.55 -6.17 -13.79
N ILE A 34 -6.39 -5.53 -13.67
CA ILE A 34 -5.89 -4.99 -12.38
C ILE A 34 -5.47 -3.52 -12.50
N LYS A 35 -6.03 -2.65 -11.66
CA LYS A 35 -5.57 -1.27 -11.50
C LYS A 35 -4.74 -1.14 -10.22
N LEU A 36 -3.53 -0.63 -10.33
CA LEU A 36 -2.63 -0.39 -9.19
C LEU A 36 -2.66 1.11 -8.81
N GLU A 37 -2.89 1.39 -7.52
CA GLU A 37 -2.77 2.71 -6.92
C GLU A 37 -1.77 2.68 -5.76
N TRP A 38 -1.14 3.82 -5.47
CA TRP A 38 -0.02 3.89 -4.53
C TRP A 38 -0.15 5.10 -3.60
N ILE A 39 0.13 4.90 -2.32
CA ILE A 39 0.37 5.94 -1.31
C ILE A 39 1.77 5.72 -0.77
N ILE A 40 2.67 6.67 -1.04
CA ILE A 40 4.02 6.69 -0.45
C ILE A 40 3.95 7.47 0.86
N LEU A 41 4.47 6.89 1.94
CA LEU A 41 4.39 7.44 3.29
C LEU A 41 5.52 8.46 3.58
N ASP A 42 6.60 8.41 2.81
CA ASP A 42 7.85 9.18 2.99
C ASP A 42 8.58 8.81 4.30
N GLY A 43 8.68 7.52 4.62
CA GLY A 43 9.37 6.98 5.81
C GLY A 43 8.42 6.50 6.92
N LYS A 44 8.83 5.49 7.68
CA LYS A 44 7.98 4.76 8.66
C LYS A 44 7.28 5.65 9.68
N TYR A 45 8.02 6.57 10.29
CA TYR A 45 7.50 7.47 11.33
C TYR A 45 6.48 8.49 10.82
N ASN A 46 6.29 8.58 9.50
CA ASN A 46 5.29 9.45 8.92
C ASN A 46 3.90 8.82 8.87
N TYR A 47 3.75 7.52 9.14
CA TYR A 47 2.43 6.94 9.32
C TYR A 47 1.69 7.62 10.47
N ASP A 48 2.31 7.70 11.65
CA ASP A 48 1.70 8.33 12.83
C ASP A 48 1.52 9.85 12.64
N LYS A 49 2.55 10.52 12.09
CA LYS A 49 2.48 11.98 11.87
C LYS A 49 1.45 12.38 10.82
N LYS A 50 1.23 11.54 9.80
CA LYS A 50 0.28 11.80 8.70
C LYS A 50 -0.96 10.92 8.80
N GLU A 51 -1.22 10.29 9.93
CA GLU A 51 -2.25 9.26 10.09
C GLU A 51 -3.62 9.76 9.62
N LYS A 52 -3.99 10.97 10.03
CA LYS A 52 -5.24 11.62 9.62
C LYS A 52 -5.33 11.79 8.10
N GLN A 53 -4.24 12.20 7.44
CA GLN A 53 -4.21 12.39 5.99
C GLN A 53 -4.27 11.05 5.25
N ILE A 54 -3.57 10.03 5.77
CA ILE A 54 -3.58 8.67 5.21
C ILE A 54 -4.98 8.07 5.33
N LYS A 55 -5.61 8.16 6.52
CA LYS A 55 -6.99 7.75 6.75
C LYS A 55 -7.97 8.46 5.81
N GLN A 56 -7.79 9.76 5.57
CA GLN A 56 -8.61 10.51 4.61
C GLN A 56 -8.44 9.99 3.18
N LYS A 57 -7.20 9.71 2.73
CA LYS A 57 -6.93 9.13 1.40
C LYS A 57 -7.55 7.75 1.25
N ILE A 58 -7.39 6.89 2.26
CA ILE A 58 -7.99 5.54 2.28
C ILE A 58 -9.53 5.64 2.24
N ASN A 59 -10.13 6.49 3.07
CA ASN A 59 -11.59 6.65 3.10
C ASN A 59 -12.12 7.17 1.77
N LYS A 60 -11.43 8.13 1.15
CA LYS A 60 -11.75 8.61 -0.20
C LYS A 60 -11.67 7.47 -1.22
N PHE A 61 -10.61 6.67 -1.21
CA PHE A 61 -10.46 5.51 -2.09
C PHE A 61 -11.59 4.49 -1.89
N LYS A 62 -11.91 4.13 -0.63
CA LYS A 62 -13.01 3.21 -0.31
C LYS A 62 -14.36 3.72 -0.80
N ASN A 63 -14.64 5.01 -0.61
CA ASN A 63 -15.91 5.62 -1.03
C ASN A 63 -16.03 5.67 -2.56
N GLN A 64 -14.95 6.02 -3.26
CA GLN A 64 -14.92 6.07 -4.72
C GLN A 64 -15.07 4.68 -5.35
N ASN A 65 -14.60 3.64 -4.66
CA ASN A 65 -14.58 2.26 -5.16
C ASN A 65 -15.53 1.33 -4.40
N LYS A 66 -16.58 1.87 -3.76
CA LYS A 66 -17.47 1.12 -2.85
C LYS A 66 -18.10 -0.15 -3.45
N ASN A 67 -18.36 -0.13 -4.76
CA ASN A 67 -18.97 -1.25 -5.50
C ASN A 67 -17.95 -2.02 -6.35
N SER A 68 -16.65 -1.79 -6.15
CA SER A 68 -15.58 -2.47 -6.87
C SER A 68 -14.90 -3.52 -5.99
N ASP A 69 -14.32 -4.54 -6.63
CA ASP A 69 -13.43 -5.48 -5.98
C ASP A 69 -12.08 -4.79 -5.74
N TYR A 70 -11.79 -4.41 -4.49
CA TYR A 70 -10.53 -3.76 -4.12
C TYR A 70 -9.85 -4.43 -2.92
N GLU A 71 -8.52 -4.34 -2.90
CA GLU A 71 -7.69 -4.69 -1.75
C GLU A 71 -6.79 -3.51 -1.38
N ILE A 72 -6.52 -3.37 -0.08
CA ILE A 72 -5.59 -2.39 0.47
C ILE A 72 -4.43 -3.18 1.07
N ILE A 73 -3.22 -2.93 0.57
CA ILE A 73 -2.02 -3.73 0.89
C ILE A 73 -0.99 -2.80 1.53
N TYR A 74 -0.53 -3.18 2.72
CA TYR A 74 0.50 -2.44 3.46
C TYR A 74 1.85 -3.11 3.27
N VAL A 75 2.84 -2.35 2.81
CA VAL A 75 4.23 -2.78 2.59
C VAL A 75 5.11 -1.91 3.47
N ILE A 76 5.43 -2.42 4.65
CA ILE A 76 6.11 -1.69 5.71
C ILE A 76 7.24 -2.56 6.25
N ASP A 77 8.43 -1.98 6.40
CA ASP A 77 9.57 -2.68 6.96
C ASP A 77 9.41 -2.89 8.47
N LEU A 78 9.77 -4.09 8.93
CA LEU A 78 9.76 -4.42 10.36
C LEU A 78 10.91 -3.71 11.13
N ASP A 79 11.93 -3.18 10.44
CA ASP A 79 13.12 -2.43 10.93
C ASP A 79 13.95 -3.00 12.09
N LYS A 80 13.72 -4.26 12.46
CA LYS A 80 14.14 -4.94 13.68
C LYS A 80 13.15 -4.73 14.83
N PHE A 81 12.62 -5.87 15.27
CA PHE A 81 11.88 -6.08 16.51
C PHE A 81 12.71 -5.55 17.70
N LYS A 82 12.46 -4.32 18.14
CA LYS A 82 12.81 -3.95 19.51
C LYS A 82 11.73 -4.60 20.37
N ARG A 83 12.07 -5.22 21.50
CA ARG A 83 11.08 -5.84 22.41
C ARG A 83 10.23 -4.78 23.14
N GLU A 84 10.04 -3.61 22.55
CA GLU A 84 9.21 -2.54 23.08
C GLU A 84 7.74 -2.89 22.84
N GLU A 85 6.88 -2.53 23.79
CA GLU A 85 5.47 -2.92 23.80
C GLU A 85 4.69 -2.38 22.58
N LYS A 86 5.11 -1.20 22.09
CA LYS A 86 4.57 -0.55 20.89
C LYS A 86 4.76 -1.36 19.60
N ASP A 87 5.75 -2.24 19.55
CA ASP A 87 6.05 -3.05 18.35
C ASP A 87 5.26 -4.37 18.34
N ARG A 88 4.52 -4.69 19.41
CA ARG A 88 3.69 -5.91 19.53
C ARG A 88 2.23 -5.74 19.15
N ILE A 89 1.80 -4.49 18.92
CA ILE A 89 0.42 -4.16 18.61
C ILE A 89 0.37 -3.69 17.15
N PHE A 90 0.33 -4.66 16.23
CA PHE A 90 -0.15 -4.46 14.86
C PHE A 90 -0.98 -5.67 14.44
#